data_AF-A0A2E7S466-F1
#
_entry.id   AF-A0A2E7S466-F1
#
_cell.length_a   1.000
_cell.length_b   1.000
_cell.length_c   1.000
_cell.angle_alpha   90.00
_cell.angle_beta   90.00
_cell.angle_gamma   90.00
#
_symmetry.space_group_name_H-M   'P 1'
#
loop_
_entity.id
_entity.type
_entity.pdbx_description
1 polymer ?
#
loop_
_entity_poly.entity_id
_entity_poly.type
_entity_poly.pdbx_seq_one_letter_code
_entity_poly.pdbx_strand_id
1 'polypeptide(L)'
;MKRIQSGTLRALSNKEEYFETTDLQRSIRQGYASLLSGEIEMPTPFDMGALIGPILNEGTESEFRAELTRRIRRFIHNRHPPLNVDVETVERHLIRRLLRTRKGQTTLSGIGVESSGSSQDWLQGIAPWRAVRDAQKEHSSVLASLGDNTRADIPKNILSHSMASVCGTLSLVPSADISELRSALGPVRTVSERHTQRIVKYLHEHTDWVHKHKSLLGREAPRSILRQRYRAVGMTLLAIWPLKEAIRKWMEDNPTTHLRYAMGQIVRSGQYPSAINDTLARISLIGSGTDGRSAPAGPSGLVTWWQHSA
;
A
#
# COMPACT_ATOMS: atom_id res chain seq x y z
N MET A 1 26.68 3.28 -41.58
CA MET A 1 25.50 3.69 -40.79
C MET A 1 24.24 3.27 -41.54
N LYS A 2 23.71 2.08 -41.26
CA LYS A 2 22.49 1.89 -40.46
C LYS A 2 21.37 2.86 -40.87
N ARG A 3 20.70 2.55 -41.98
CA ARG A 3 19.41 3.13 -42.34
C ARG A 3 18.39 2.00 -42.39
N ILE A 4 17.59 1.95 -41.33
CA ILE A 4 16.22 1.44 -41.33
C ILE A 4 15.53 2.11 -42.51
N GLN A 5 15.21 1.37 -43.56
CA GLN A 5 14.17 1.75 -44.51
C GLN A 5 13.75 0.48 -45.27
N SER A 6 12.46 0.17 -45.15
CA SER A 6 11.68 -0.80 -45.92
C SER A 6 12.17 -2.25 -45.92
N GLY A 7 11.50 -3.09 -45.14
CA GLY A 7 11.67 -4.53 -45.26
C GLY A 7 10.97 -5.34 -44.18
N THR A 8 9.79 -4.95 -43.71
CA THR A 8 8.89 -5.94 -43.13
C THR A 8 8.64 -6.96 -44.24
N LEU A 9 9.08 -8.20 -44.05
CA LEU A 9 8.90 -9.38 -44.91
C LEU A 9 7.41 -9.73 -45.08
N ARG A 10 6.60 -8.77 -45.52
CA ARG A 10 5.16 -8.88 -45.79
C ARG A 10 4.84 -8.98 -47.27
N ALA A 11 5.81 -8.75 -48.16
CA ALA A 11 5.56 -8.70 -49.60
C ALA A 11 5.74 -10.05 -50.34
N LEU A 12 6.12 -11.13 -49.65
CA LEU A 12 6.48 -12.40 -50.32
C LEU A 12 5.85 -13.67 -49.73
N SER A 13 4.97 -13.60 -48.73
CA SER A 13 4.34 -14.81 -48.17
C SER A 13 2.82 -14.74 -48.23
N ASN A 14 2.23 -15.69 -48.95
CA ASN A 14 0.79 -15.92 -49.06
C ASN A 14 0.28 -16.99 -48.07
N LYS A 15 1.00 -17.30 -46.98
CA LYS A 15 0.56 -18.31 -45.98
C LYS A 15 0.97 -17.97 -44.54
N GLU A 16 -0.07 -17.98 -43.70
CA GLU A 16 -0.22 -18.17 -42.24
C GLU A 16 0.63 -17.37 -41.23
N GLU A 17 -0.06 -16.92 -40.19
CA GLU A 17 0.44 -16.05 -39.13
C GLU A 17 1.60 -16.67 -38.35
N TYR A 18 2.53 -15.79 -37.97
CA TYR A 18 3.80 -16.09 -37.36
C TYR A 18 3.67 -16.45 -35.87
N PHE A 19 3.05 -17.58 -35.55
CA PHE A 19 3.11 -18.17 -34.20
C PHE A 19 3.27 -19.69 -34.16
N GLU A 20 3.30 -20.40 -35.29
CA GLU A 20 3.33 -21.85 -35.34
C GLU A 20 4.72 -22.43 -35.67
N THR A 21 5.62 -22.48 -34.69
CA THR A 21 6.63 -23.55 -34.70
C THR A 21 6.08 -24.68 -33.84
N THR A 22 5.63 -25.72 -34.54
CA THR A 22 4.76 -26.79 -34.03
C THR A 22 5.37 -27.62 -32.90
N ASP A 23 6.69 -27.77 -32.84
CA ASP A 23 7.33 -28.62 -31.82
C ASP A 23 7.43 -27.96 -30.44
N LEU A 24 7.72 -26.65 -30.40
CA LEU A 24 7.72 -25.88 -29.15
C LEU A 24 6.31 -25.78 -28.58
N GLN A 25 5.31 -25.49 -29.42
CA GLN A 25 3.92 -25.48 -28.96
C GLN A 25 3.44 -26.85 -28.50
N ARG A 26 3.77 -27.93 -29.21
CA ARG A 26 3.45 -29.30 -28.77
C ARG A 26 4.10 -29.61 -27.43
N SER A 27 5.38 -29.30 -27.27
CA SER A 27 6.11 -29.52 -26.01
C SER A 27 5.52 -28.71 -24.86
N ILE A 28 5.18 -27.43 -25.09
CA ILE A 28 4.54 -26.57 -24.08
C ILE A 28 3.14 -27.11 -23.73
N ARG A 29 2.32 -27.47 -24.72
CA ARG A 29 0.98 -28.04 -24.50
C ARG A 29 1.05 -29.37 -23.77
N GLN A 30 1.99 -30.24 -24.12
CA GLN A 30 2.19 -31.53 -23.47
C GLN A 30 2.73 -31.36 -22.05
N GLY A 31 3.60 -30.39 -21.81
CA GLY A 31 4.04 -30.00 -20.47
C GLY A 31 2.88 -29.53 -19.59
N TYR A 32 2.03 -28.62 -20.10
CA TYR A 32 0.82 -28.21 -19.39
C TYR A 32 -0.18 -29.36 -19.20
N ALA A 33 -0.38 -30.22 -20.20
CA ALA A 33 -1.24 -31.38 -20.07
C ALA A 33 -0.75 -32.33 -18.97
N SER A 34 0.56 -32.59 -18.90
CA SER A 34 1.17 -33.42 -17.85
C SER A 34 1.02 -32.77 -16.47
N LEU A 35 1.28 -31.47 -16.35
CA LEU A 35 1.10 -30.70 -15.12
C LEU A 35 -0.37 -30.64 -14.65
N LEU A 36 -1.32 -30.55 -15.57
CA LEU A 36 -2.76 -30.40 -15.26
C LEU A 36 -3.51 -31.74 -15.17
N SER A 37 -2.92 -32.83 -15.66
CA SER A 37 -3.51 -34.18 -15.60
C SER A 37 -3.44 -34.81 -14.20
N GLY A 38 -2.58 -34.28 -13.32
CA GLY A 38 -2.26 -34.89 -12.02
C GLY A 38 -1.21 -36.00 -12.11
N GLU A 39 -0.66 -36.30 -13.28
CA GLU A 39 0.47 -37.24 -13.45
C GLU A 39 1.75 -36.72 -12.78
N ILE A 40 1.93 -35.40 -12.78
CA ILE A 40 3.04 -34.72 -12.10
C ILE A 40 2.51 -34.07 -10.82
N GLU A 41 3.05 -34.48 -9.67
CA GLU A 41 2.75 -33.81 -8.40
C GLU A 41 3.30 -32.37 -8.44
N MET A 42 2.40 -31.39 -8.36
CA MET A 42 2.80 -29.99 -8.35
C MET A 42 3.39 -29.62 -7.00
N PRO A 43 4.57 -28.97 -6.95
CA PRO A 43 5.16 -28.57 -5.69
C PRO A 43 4.34 -27.47 -5.03
N THR A 44 4.17 -27.55 -3.71
CA THR A 44 3.56 -26.45 -2.94
C THR A 44 4.39 -25.17 -3.08
N PRO A 45 3.78 -24.01 -3.42
CA PRO A 45 2.35 -23.72 -3.40
C PRO A 45 1.67 -23.66 -4.78
N PHE A 46 2.29 -24.20 -5.82
CA PHE A 46 1.73 -24.17 -7.18
C PHE A 46 0.51 -25.09 -7.33
N ASP A 47 0.46 -26.16 -6.52
CA ASP A 47 -0.72 -27.02 -6.28
C ASP A 47 -1.96 -26.27 -5.80
N MET A 48 -1.79 -25.18 -5.05
CA MET A 48 -2.86 -24.32 -4.52
C MET A 48 -3.22 -23.17 -5.47
N GLY A 49 -2.59 -23.08 -6.63
CA GLY A 49 -2.84 -22.03 -7.62
C GLY A 49 -4.26 -22.11 -8.22
N ALA A 50 -4.88 -20.96 -8.46
CA ALA A 50 -6.15 -20.91 -9.17
C ALA A 50 -5.93 -20.92 -10.70
N LEU A 51 -6.44 -21.95 -11.37
CA LEU A 51 -6.47 -22.01 -12.83
C LEU A 51 -7.64 -21.18 -13.37
N ILE A 52 -7.33 -20.19 -14.21
CA ILE A 52 -8.32 -19.37 -14.90
C ILE A 52 -8.28 -19.71 -16.39
N GLY A 53 -9.20 -20.55 -16.85
CA GLY A 53 -9.29 -20.89 -18.27
C GLY A 53 -10.03 -22.20 -18.53
N PRO A 54 -10.20 -22.58 -19.81
CA PRO A 54 -9.52 -22.02 -20.98
C PRO A 54 -10.04 -20.64 -21.41
N ILE A 55 -9.14 -19.79 -21.90
CA ILE A 55 -9.51 -18.56 -22.62
C ILE A 55 -9.37 -18.90 -24.10
N LEU A 56 -10.50 -19.09 -24.77
CA LEU A 56 -10.55 -19.54 -26.16
C LEU A 56 -10.24 -18.38 -27.12
N ASN A 57 -9.46 -18.66 -28.17
CA ASN A 57 -9.15 -17.73 -29.24
C ASN A 57 -10.03 -18.00 -30.47
N GLU A 58 -11.33 -18.19 -30.26
CA GLU A 58 -12.30 -18.50 -31.33
C GLU A 58 -12.93 -17.24 -31.93
N GLY A 59 -12.76 -16.09 -31.28
CA GLY A 59 -13.25 -14.79 -31.74
C GLY A 59 -12.16 -13.92 -32.37
N THR A 60 -12.43 -12.62 -32.46
CA THR A 60 -11.45 -11.63 -32.94
C THR A 60 -10.34 -11.38 -31.91
N GLU A 61 -9.18 -10.87 -32.36
CA GLU A 61 -8.09 -10.43 -31.47
C GLU A 61 -8.57 -9.46 -30.38
N SER A 62 -9.52 -8.58 -30.74
CA SER A 62 -10.12 -7.61 -29.82
C SER A 62 -10.89 -8.31 -28.69
N GLU A 63 -11.68 -9.33 -29.02
CA GLU A 63 -12.46 -10.11 -28.05
C GLU A 63 -11.55 -10.92 -27.12
N PHE A 64 -10.52 -11.57 -27.69
CA PHE A 64 -9.53 -12.30 -26.90
C PHE A 64 -8.78 -11.37 -25.93
N ARG A 65 -8.34 -10.20 -26.41
CA ARG A 65 -7.68 -9.18 -25.59
C ARG A 65 -8.59 -8.64 -24.49
N ALA A 66 -9.87 -8.42 -24.80
CA ALA A 66 -10.85 -7.96 -23.84
C ALA A 66 -11.06 -9.00 -22.71
N GLU A 67 -11.18 -10.27 -23.07
CA GLU A 67 -11.35 -11.37 -22.11
C GLU A 67 -10.11 -11.54 -21.22
N LEU A 68 -8.90 -11.56 -21.80
CA LEU A 68 -7.64 -11.57 -21.04
C LEU A 68 -7.56 -10.40 -20.06
N THR A 69 -7.83 -9.19 -20.56
CA THR A 69 -7.79 -7.97 -19.74
C THR A 69 -8.78 -8.06 -18.58
N ARG A 70 -9.98 -8.59 -18.83
CA ARG A 70 -11.03 -8.77 -17.81
C ARG A 70 -10.58 -9.75 -16.71
N ARG A 71 -10.02 -10.91 -17.09
CA ARG A 71 -9.52 -11.91 -16.14
C ARG A 71 -8.34 -11.38 -15.29
N ILE A 72 -7.38 -10.72 -15.93
CA ILE A 72 -6.23 -10.12 -15.23
C ILE A 72 -6.69 -9.03 -14.27
N ARG A 73 -7.59 -8.12 -14.71
CA ARG A 73 -8.14 -7.07 -13.84
C ARG A 73 -8.87 -7.65 -12.64
N ARG A 74 -9.67 -8.71 -12.84
CA ARG A 74 -10.37 -9.41 -11.74
C ARG A 74 -9.37 -9.99 -10.74
N PHE A 75 -8.34 -10.68 -11.21
CA PHE A 75 -7.29 -11.23 -10.35
C PHE A 75 -6.60 -10.13 -9.52
N ILE A 76 -6.16 -9.05 -10.17
CA ILE A 76 -5.51 -7.91 -9.51
C ILE A 76 -6.46 -7.24 -8.50
N HIS A 77 -7.74 -7.14 -8.84
CA HIS A 77 -8.74 -6.50 -7.97
C HIS A 77 -9.06 -7.33 -6.73
N ASN A 78 -9.08 -8.66 -6.85
CA ASN A 78 -9.39 -9.57 -5.74
C ASN A 78 -8.32 -9.59 -4.63
N ARG A 79 -7.07 -9.17 -4.94
CA ARG A 79 -5.96 -9.08 -3.97
C ARG A 79 -5.78 -10.36 -3.14
N HIS A 80 -5.79 -11.51 -3.82
CA HIS A 80 -5.56 -12.80 -3.17
C HIS A 80 -4.25 -12.76 -2.37
N PRO A 81 -4.23 -13.32 -1.15
CA PRO A 81 -2.99 -13.41 -0.40
C PRO A 81 -1.99 -14.28 -1.18
N PRO A 82 -0.70 -13.90 -1.21
CA PRO A 82 0.34 -14.74 -1.77
C PRO A 82 0.38 -16.09 -1.05
N LEU A 83 0.50 -17.16 -1.83
CA LEU A 83 0.53 -18.53 -1.31
C LEU A 83 1.92 -18.93 -0.78
N ASN A 84 2.97 -18.26 -1.26
CA ASN A 84 4.37 -18.62 -1.02
C ASN A 84 5.06 -17.79 0.06
N VAL A 85 4.42 -16.73 0.56
CA VAL A 85 5.06 -15.82 1.52
C VAL A 85 4.00 -15.13 2.38
N ASP A 86 4.33 -14.93 3.66
CA ASP A 86 3.54 -14.08 4.54
C ASP A 86 3.62 -12.61 4.10
N VAL A 87 2.47 -11.96 3.95
CA VAL A 87 2.37 -10.56 3.50
C VAL A 87 3.07 -9.60 4.45
N GLU A 88 3.03 -9.86 5.76
CA GLU A 88 3.67 -9.01 6.75
C GLU A 88 5.19 -9.15 6.74
N THR A 89 5.70 -10.31 6.35
CA THR A 89 7.14 -10.51 6.11
C THR A 89 7.64 -9.64 4.95
N VAL A 90 6.90 -9.60 3.84
CA VAL A 90 7.21 -8.73 2.70
C VAL A 90 7.13 -7.25 3.10
N GLU A 91 6.09 -6.87 3.82
CA GLU A 91 5.89 -5.48 4.22
C GLU A 91 6.95 -5.00 5.23
N ARG A 92 7.29 -5.81 6.24
CA ARG A 92 8.38 -5.49 7.17
C ARG A 92 9.72 -5.36 6.45
N HIS A 93 9.99 -6.18 5.43
CA HIS A 93 11.19 -6.02 4.61
C HIS A 93 11.20 -4.67 3.88
N LEU A 94 10.07 -4.27 3.28
CA LEU A 94 9.93 -2.99 2.60
C LEU A 94 10.09 -1.81 3.56
N ILE A 95 9.41 -1.83 4.71
CA ILE A 95 9.54 -0.78 5.74
C ILE A 95 11.00 -0.65 6.18
N ARG A 96 11.68 -1.77 6.43
CA ARG A 96 13.11 -1.77 6.79
C ARG A 96 13.97 -1.12 5.71
N ARG A 97 13.70 -1.42 4.43
CA ARG A 97 14.38 -0.81 3.29
C ARG A 97 14.16 0.71 3.24
N LEU A 98 12.91 1.16 3.39
CA LEU A 98 12.57 2.60 3.38
C LEU A 98 13.24 3.35 4.54
N LEU A 99 13.25 2.77 5.75
CA LEU A 99 13.93 3.33 6.92
C LEU A 99 15.45 3.46 6.70
N ARG A 100 16.09 2.48 6.04
CA ARG A 100 17.52 2.54 5.70
C ARG A 100 17.82 3.64 4.69
N THR A 101 17.01 3.77 3.64
CA THR A 101 17.17 4.84 2.64
C THR A 101 17.04 6.23 3.27
N ARG A 102 16.09 6.41 4.20
CA ARG A 102 15.91 7.66 4.94
C ARG A 102 17.14 8.05 5.76
N LYS A 103 17.78 7.10 6.46
CA LYS A 103 18.99 7.38 7.26
C LYS A 103 20.15 7.95 6.44
N GLY A 104 20.23 7.61 5.16
CA GLY A 104 21.26 8.13 4.24
C GLY A 104 20.94 9.51 3.66
N GLN A 105 19.75 10.07 3.91
CA GLN A 105 19.34 11.37 3.39
C GLN A 105 19.57 12.45 4.45
N THR A 106 20.60 13.27 4.26
CA THR A 106 20.79 14.51 5.02
C THR A 106 19.87 15.59 4.47
N THR A 107 19.00 16.14 5.32
CA THR A 107 18.22 17.34 4.97
C THR A 107 19.14 18.55 5.05
N LEU A 108 19.17 19.37 4.00
CA LEU A 108 19.86 20.66 4.01
C LEU A 108 19.16 21.58 5.03
N SER A 109 19.89 22.02 6.05
CA SER A 109 19.41 23.03 7.00
C SER A 109 19.28 24.38 6.29
N GLY A 110 18.11 25.04 6.39
CA GLY A 110 17.92 26.42 5.89
C GLY A 110 16.77 26.66 4.91
N ILE A 111 15.99 25.64 4.53
CA ILE A 111 14.85 25.78 3.58
C ILE A 111 13.49 25.96 4.31
N GLY A 112 13.48 26.40 5.57
CA GLY A 112 12.24 26.58 6.34
C GLY A 112 11.47 25.27 6.62
N VAL A 113 12.10 24.12 6.39
CA VAL A 113 11.61 22.81 6.81
C VAL A 113 12.20 22.54 8.19
N GLU A 114 11.36 22.56 9.23
CA GLU A 114 11.77 22.20 10.58
C GLU A 114 12.48 20.84 10.56
N SER A 115 13.60 20.72 11.27
CA SER A 115 14.32 19.45 11.40
C SER A 115 13.34 18.40 11.88
N SER A 116 13.09 17.35 11.08
CA SER A 116 12.24 16.26 11.52
C SER A 116 12.83 15.75 12.84
N GLY A 117 12.09 15.89 13.94
CA GLY A 117 12.54 15.47 15.27
C GLY A 117 13.06 14.03 15.26
N SER A 118 13.74 13.63 16.35
CA SER A 118 14.35 12.30 16.51
C SER A 118 13.55 11.21 15.78
N SER A 119 14.24 10.39 14.97
CA SER A 119 13.57 9.32 14.23
C SER A 119 12.75 8.42 15.16
N GLN A 120 13.11 8.36 16.45
CA GLN A 120 12.46 7.54 17.47
C GLN A 120 11.31 8.27 18.18
N ASP A 121 11.36 9.60 18.33
CA ASP A 121 10.29 10.40 18.97
C ASP A 121 9.28 10.93 17.94
N TRP A 122 8.65 10.02 17.21
CA TRP A 122 7.71 10.39 16.15
C TRP A 122 6.28 10.62 16.64
N LEU A 123 5.94 10.25 17.88
CA LEU A 123 4.66 10.57 18.52
C LEU A 123 4.65 11.98 19.15
N GLN A 124 5.82 12.54 19.48
CA GLN A 124 5.95 13.88 20.08
C GLN A 124 5.03 14.08 21.30
N GLY A 125 4.99 13.07 22.18
CA GLY A 125 4.15 13.05 23.38
C GLY A 125 2.65 12.76 23.17
N ILE A 126 2.18 12.64 21.92
CA ILE A 126 0.77 12.36 21.62
C ILE A 126 0.51 10.84 21.71
N ALA A 127 -0.54 10.42 22.41
CA ALA A 127 -0.95 9.02 22.41
C ALA A 127 -1.39 8.57 21.00
N PRO A 128 -1.06 7.33 20.55
CA PRO A 128 -1.45 6.82 19.24
C PRO A 128 -2.96 6.95 18.94
N TRP A 129 -3.81 6.62 19.91
CA TRP A 129 -5.27 6.76 19.75
C TRP A 129 -5.69 8.22 19.49
N ARG A 130 -4.98 9.17 20.10
CA ARG A 130 -5.28 10.60 20.02
C ARG A 130 -4.88 11.13 18.65
N ALA A 131 -3.72 10.74 18.14
CA ALA A 131 -3.28 11.07 16.78
C ALA A 131 -4.32 10.61 15.73
N VAL A 132 -4.84 9.38 15.87
CA VAL A 132 -5.88 8.84 14.97
C VAL A 132 -7.20 9.59 15.14
N ARG A 133 -7.66 9.83 16.37
CA ARG A 133 -8.92 10.54 16.66
C ARG A 133 -8.90 11.95 16.09
N ASP A 134 -7.85 12.71 16.38
CA ASP A 134 -7.77 14.13 16.03
C ASP A 134 -7.68 14.29 14.51
N ALA A 135 -6.87 13.46 13.85
CA ALA A 135 -6.80 13.41 12.38
C ALA A 135 -8.12 12.97 11.73
N GLN A 136 -8.83 11.98 12.29
CA GLN A 136 -10.13 11.57 11.77
C GLN A 136 -11.17 12.69 11.92
N LYS A 137 -11.16 13.42 13.04
CA LYS A 137 -12.07 14.54 13.27
C LYS A 137 -11.84 15.66 12.26
N GLU A 138 -10.58 16.03 12.03
CA GLU A 138 -10.19 17.03 11.04
C GLU A 138 -10.60 16.61 9.63
N HIS A 139 -10.28 15.37 9.23
CA HIS A 139 -10.67 14.78 7.95
C HIS A 139 -12.19 14.80 7.75
N SER A 140 -12.96 14.41 8.76
CA SER A 140 -14.42 14.43 8.72
C SER A 140 -14.99 15.84 8.58
N SER A 141 -14.39 16.84 9.24
CA SER A 141 -14.80 18.24 9.12
C SER A 141 -14.60 18.76 7.71
N VAL A 142 -13.44 18.51 7.11
CA VAL A 142 -13.14 18.91 5.72
C VAL A 142 -14.05 18.17 4.74
N LEU A 143 -14.26 16.87 4.95
CA LEU A 143 -15.10 16.06 4.07
C LEU A 143 -16.56 16.52 4.07
N ALA A 144 -17.06 17.05 5.19
CA ALA A 144 -18.41 17.60 5.29
C ALA A 144 -18.58 18.92 4.54
N SER A 145 -17.50 19.70 4.35
CA SER A 145 -17.54 20.95 3.58
C SER A 145 -17.29 20.76 2.08
N LEU A 146 -16.97 19.55 1.61
CA LEU A 146 -16.77 19.27 0.19
C LEU A 146 -18.11 19.07 -0.53
N GLY A 147 -18.18 19.53 -1.78
CA GLY A 147 -19.28 19.21 -2.69
C GLY A 147 -19.36 17.70 -3.00
N ASP A 148 -20.57 17.23 -3.29
CA ASP A 148 -20.90 15.80 -3.39
C ASP A 148 -20.01 15.02 -4.37
N ASN A 149 -19.68 15.61 -5.53
CA ASN A 149 -18.84 14.98 -6.55
C ASN A 149 -17.42 14.69 -6.04
N THR A 150 -16.79 15.64 -5.35
CA THR A 150 -15.45 15.44 -4.77
C THR A 150 -15.51 14.49 -3.58
N ARG A 151 -16.57 14.57 -2.78
CA ARG A 151 -16.77 13.76 -1.59
C ARG A 151 -16.94 12.28 -1.90
N ALA A 152 -17.68 11.92 -2.95
CA ALA A 152 -17.91 10.53 -3.36
C ALA A 152 -16.59 9.78 -3.65
N ASP A 153 -15.58 10.54 -4.03
CA ASP A 153 -14.31 10.07 -4.51
C ASP A 153 -13.22 9.92 -3.42
N ILE A 154 -13.52 10.34 -2.19
CA ILE A 154 -12.58 10.36 -1.06
C ILE A 154 -13.07 9.43 0.06
N PRO A 155 -12.20 8.57 0.63
CA PRO A 155 -12.58 7.71 1.73
C PRO A 155 -13.07 8.49 2.95
N LYS A 156 -14.15 8.02 3.58
CA LYS A 156 -14.73 8.65 4.79
C LYS A 156 -13.86 8.52 6.03
N ASN A 157 -13.07 7.43 6.11
CA ASN A 157 -12.27 7.09 7.29
C ASN A 157 -10.78 7.02 6.94
N ILE A 158 -9.93 7.55 7.83
CA ILE A 158 -8.48 7.59 7.64
C ILE A 158 -7.82 6.21 7.74
N LEU A 159 -8.49 5.23 8.37
CA LEU A 159 -8.09 3.82 8.42
C LEU A 159 -8.41 3.06 7.13
N SER A 160 -9.11 3.69 6.17
CA SER A 160 -9.30 3.13 4.83
C SER A 160 -7.96 2.76 4.20
N HIS A 161 -7.97 1.69 3.38
CA HIS A 161 -6.75 1.18 2.74
C HIS A 161 -5.96 2.30 2.06
N SER A 162 -6.58 3.12 1.22
CA SER A 162 -5.87 4.15 0.47
C SER A 162 -5.34 5.30 1.32
N MET A 163 -6.12 5.77 2.31
CA MET A 163 -5.69 6.89 3.15
C MET A 163 -4.52 6.46 4.05
N ALA A 164 -4.66 5.33 4.74
CA ALA A 164 -3.60 4.77 5.57
C ALA A 164 -2.35 4.43 4.76
N SER A 165 -2.49 3.95 3.52
CA SER A 165 -1.35 3.64 2.65
C SER A 165 -0.55 4.88 2.30
N VAL A 166 -1.22 5.93 1.83
CA VAL A 166 -0.58 7.18 1.39
C VAL A 166 0.04 7.92 2.57
N CYS A 167 -0.74 8.20 3.62
CA CYS A 167 -0.25 8.91 4.81
C CYS A 167 0.86 8.12 5.51
N GLY A 168 0.71 6.80 5.61
CA GLY A 168 1.74 5.93 6.15
C GLY A 168 3.04 6.02 5.37
N THR A 169 3.00 5.82 4.05
CA THR A 169 4.22 5.86 3.23
C THR A 169 4.93 7.21 3.28
N LEU A 170 4.17 8.31 3.17
CA LEU A 170 4.73 9.65 3.23
C LEU A 170 5.31 9.99 4.62
N SER A 171 4.98 9.24 5.68
CA SER A 171 5.64 9.40 6.99
C SER A 171 7.03 8.74 7.05
N LEU A 172 7.31 7.78 6.15
CA LEU A 172 8.61 7.12 5.99
C LEU A 172 9.49 7.80 4.94
N VAL A 173 8.89 8.33 3.87
CA VAL A 173 9.59 8.92 2.74
C VAL A 173 9.53 10.45 2.85
N PRO A 174 10.67 11.17 2.91
CA PRO A 174 10.65 12.61 3.18
C PRO A 174 10.07 13.42 2.03
N SER A 175 10.25 12.98 0.77
CA SER A 175 9.65 13.62 -0.39
C SER A 175 9.56 12.64 -1.56
N ALA A 176 8.38 12.53 -2.18
CA ALA A 176 8.18 11.62 -3.30
C ALA A 176 7.25 12.21 -4.38
N ASP A 177 7.56 11.98 -5.65
CA ASP A 177 6.55 12.07 -6.71
C ASP A 177 5.56 10.88 -6.65
N ILE A 178 4.57 10.85 -7.53
CA ILE A 178 3.54 9.79 -7.55
C ILE A 178 4.14 8.41 -7.86
N SER A 179 5.13 8.34 -8.76
CA SER A 179 5.75 7.07 -9.18
C SER A 179 6.61 6.49 -8.05
N GLU A 180 7.42 7.34 -7.42
CA GLU A 180 8.22 7.00 -6.25
C GLU A 180 7.33 6.59 -5.06
N LEU A 181 6.26 7.36 -4.79
CA LEU A 181 5.30 7.05 -3.74
C LEU A 181 4.68 5.67 -3.96
N ARG A 182 4.23 5.36 -5.19
CA ARG A 182 3.66 4.04 -5.51
C ARG A 182 4.65 2.91 -5.37
N SER A 183 5.90 3.15 -5.75
CA SER A 183 6.98 2.19 -5.56
C SER A 183 7.21 1.91 -4.06
N ALA A 184 7.07 2.93 -3.21
CA ALA A 184 7.21 2.82 -1.75
C ALA A 184 5.95 2.31 -1.02
N LEU A 185 4.76 2.37 -1.64
CA LEU A 185 3.55 1.71 -1.11
C LEU A 185 3.75 0.19 -1.00
N GLY A 186 4.47 -0.40 -1.96
CA GLY A 186 4.69 -1.85 -2.00
C GLY A 186 3.43 -2.65 -2.32
N PRO A 187 3.55 -3.99 -2.31
CA PRO A 187 2.45 -4.87 -2.72
C PRO A 187 1.29 -4.91 -1.71
N VAL A 188 1.55 -4.76 -0.40
CA VAL A 188 0.52 -4.86 0.65
C VAL A 188 -0.33 -3.59 0.74
N ARG A 189 0.30 -2.42 0.62
CA ARG A 189 -0.35 -1.11 0.72
C ARG A 189 -0.58 -0.47 -0.65
N THR A 190 -0.60 -1.27 -1.71
CA THR A 190 -0.73 -0.78 -3.09
C THR A 190 -2.04 -0.04 -3.35
N VAL A 191 -1.93 1.09 -4.03
CA VAL A 191 -3.04 1.94 -4.48
C VAL A 191 -2.83 2.26 -5.95
N SER A 192 -3.93 2.28 -6.73
CA SER A 192 -3.85 2.65 -8.15
C SER A 192 -3.30 4.05 -8.33
N GLU A 193 -2.69 4.33 -9.47
CA GLU A 193 -2.07 5.64 -9.72
C GLU A 193 -3.07 6.79 -9.62
N ARG A 194 -4.19 6.65 -10.33
CA ARG A 194 -5.28 7.63 -10.32
C ARG A 194 -5.79 7.88 -8.90
N HIS A 195 -5.95 6.84 -8.09
CA HIS A 195 -6.44 7.00 -6.72
C HIS A 195 -5.37 7.60 -5.81
N THR A 196 -4.10 7.25 -5.99
CA THR A 196 -2.97 7.86 -5.28
C THR A 196 -2.89 9.36 -5.56
N GLN A 197 -2.97 9.75 -6.84
CA GLN A 197 -3.01 11.16 -7.27
C GLN A 197 -4.18 11.92 -6.63
N ARG A 198 -5.37 11.31 -6.60
CA ARG A 198 -6.57 11.89 -5.98
C ARG A 198 -6.41 12.11 -4.48
N ILE A 199 -5.94 11.11 -3.74
CA ILE A 199 -5.70 11.23 -2.31
C ILE A 199 -4.64 12.30 -2.03
N VAL A 200 -3.52 12.29 -2.74
CA VAL A 200 -2.45 13.27 -2.58
C VAL A 200 -2.91 14.69 -2.96
N LYS A 201 -3.77 14.83 -3.98
CA LYS A 201 -4.42 16.10 -4.33
C LYS A 201 -5.35 16.58 -3.22
N TYR A 202 -6.23 15.72 -2.72
CA TYR A 202 -7.14 16.03 -1.61
C TYR A 202 -6.39 16.47 -0.35
N LEU A 203 -5.36 15.73 0.04
CA LEU A 203 -4.56 16.03 1.22
C LEU A 203 -3.85 17.38 1.10
N HIS A 204 -3.45 17.76 -0.11
CA HIS A 204 -2.81 19.05 -0.39
C HIS A 204 -3.80 20.21 -0.43
N GLU A 205 -4.86 20.09 -1.22
CA GLU A 205 -5.75 21.22 -1.55
C GLU A 205 -6.84 21.47 -0.50
N HIS A 206 -7.23 20.45 0.29
CA HIS A 206 -8.38 20.56 1.19
C HIS A 206 -8.07 20.40 2.68
N THR A 207 -6.98 19.70 3.06
CA THR A 207 -6.69 19.40 4.48
C THR A 207 -5.39 20.02 5.01
N ASP A 208 -4.49 20.47 4.13
CA ASP A 208 -3.14 20.89 4.48
C ASP A 208 -2.24 19.78 5.07
N TRP A 209 -2.59 18.50 4.89
CA TRP A 209 -1.78 17.37 5.39
C TRP A 209 -0.49 17.19 4.59
N VAL A 210 -0.56 17.45 3.30
CA VAL A 210 0.54 17.24 2.36
C VAL A 210 0.93 18.57 1.73
N HIS A 211 2.21 18.90 1.82
CA HIS A 211 2.79 19.99 1.05
C HIS A 211 3.28 19.45 -0.30
N LYS A 212 2.94 20.14 -1.39
CA LYS A 212 3.47 19.87 -2.73
C LYS A 212 4.41 21.00 -3.13
N HIS A 213 5.60 20.64 -3.58
CA HIS A 213 6.53 21.57 -4.21
C HIS A 213 6.89 21.09 -5.62
N LYS A 214 7.14 22.05 -6.50
CA LYS A 214 7.58 21.81 -7.87
C LYS A 214 8.85 22.64 -8.08
N SER A 215 9.89 22.04 -8.66
CA SER A 215 11.08 22.81 -9.04
C SER A 215 10.70 23.91 -10.03
N LEU A 216 11.16 25.13 -9.78
CA LEU A 216 10.95 26.27 -10.68
C LEU A 216 11.71 26.10 -12.00
N LEU A 217 12.83 25.36 -11.96
CA LEU A 217 13.70 25.11 -13.09
C LEU A 217 13.73 23.60 -13.32
N GLY A 218 12.99 23.13 -14.34
CA GLY A 218 13.02 21.73 -14.76
C GLY A 218 11.65 21.16 -15.12
N ARG A 219 11.67 19.98 -15.75
CA ARG A 219 10.48 19.18 -16.08
C ARG A 219 10.18 18.12 -15.00
N GLU A 220 10.71 18.30 -13.80
CA GLU A 220 10.51 17.35 -12.71
C GLU A 220 9.04 17.31 -12.28
N ALA A 221 8.58 16.10 -11.95
CA ALA A 221 7.25 15.90 -11.40
C ALA A 221 7.11 16.58 -10.02
N PRO A 222 5.93 17.11 -9.68
CA PRO A 222 5.71 17.72 -8.37
C PRO A 222 5.89 16.66 -7.27
N ARG A 223 6.67 17.01 -6.24
CA ARG A 223 6.94 16.12 -5.11
C ARG A 223 6.05 16.47 -3.93
N SER A 224 5.64 15.43 -3.20
CA SER A 224 4.71 15.50 -2.08
C SER A 224 5.44 15.15 -0.78
N ILE A 225 5.17 15.92 0.28
CA ILE A 225 5.76 15.78 1.62
C ILE A 225 4.62 15.79 2.64
N LEU A 226 4.59 14.83 3.56
CA LEU A 226 3.67 14.90 4.71
C LEU A 226 4.17 15.96 5.70
N ARG A 227 3.32 16.90 6.11
CA ARG A 227 3.72 17.90 7.10
C ARG A 227 4.02 17.25 8.44
N GLN A 228 4.99 17.81 9.17
CA GLN A 228 5.50 17.25 10.43
C GLN A 228 4.38 16.97 11.45
N ARG A 229 3.39 17.86 11.59
CA ARG A 229 2.26 17.67 12.52
C ARG A 229 1.41 16.41 12.26
N TYR A 230 1.44 15.88 11.03
CA TYR A 230 0.73 14.64 10.67
C TYR A 230 1.65 13.41 10.62
N ARG A 231 2.94 13.57 10.93
CA ARG A 231 3.88 12.44 10.99
C ARG A 231 3.42 11.41 12.03
N ALA A 232 2.94 11.85 13.19
CA ALA A 232 2.47 10.97 14.25
C ALA A 232 1.30 10.08 13.78
N VAL A 233 0.31 10.64 13.10
CA VAL A 233 -0.80 9.84 12.55
C VAL A 233 -0.33 8.92 11.42
N GLY A 234 0.53 9.39 10.50
CA GLY A 234 1.06 8.55 9.41
C GLY A 234 1.83 7.32 9.94
N MET A 235 2.74 7.54 10.90
CA MET A 235 3.49 6.45 11.55
C MET A 235 2.56 5.53 12.35
N THR A 236 1.56 6.08 13.04
CA THR A 236 0.56 5.28 13.76
C THR A 236 -0.22 4.39 12.81
N LEU A 237 -0.69 4.92 11.67
CA LEU A 237 -1.42 4.17 10.63
C LEU A 237 -0.57 3.03 10.03
N LEU A 238 0.75 3.23 9.91
CA LEU A 238 1.66 2.13 9.53
C LEU A 238 1.79 1.08 10.62
N ALA A 239 1.94 1.50 11.88
CA ALA A 239 2.08 0.61 13.02
C ALA A 239 0.86 -0.31 13.15
N ILE A 240 -0.34 0.28 13.19
CA ILE A 240 -1.61 -0.42 13.42
C ILE A 240 -2.20 -1.02 12.13
N TRP A 241 -1.49 -0.98 11.01
CA TRP A 241 -2.02 -1.44 9.72
C TRP A 241 -2.67 -2.83 9.78
N PRO A 242 -2.08 -3.86 10.44
CA PRO A 242 -2.70 -5.18 10.56
C PRO A 242 -4.05 -5.14 11.31
N LEU A 243 -4.23 -4.19 12.22
CA LEU A 243 -5.43 -4.01 13.04
C LEU A 243 -6.38 -2.91 12.53
N LYS A 244 -6.05 -2.21 11.44
CA LYS A 244 -6.80 -1.02 11.02
C LYS A 244 -8.27 -1.30 10.72
N GLU A 245 -8.58 -2.48 10.16
CA GLU A 245 -9.96 -2.89 9.87
C GLU A 245 -10.71 -3.25 11.15
N ALA A 246 -10.05 -3.92 12.11
CA ALA A 246 -10.63 -4.22 13.41
C ALA A 246 -10.92 -2.94 14.21
N ILE A 247 -10.00 -1.97 14.18
CA ILE A 247 -10.19 -0.65 14.81
C ILE A 247 -11.31 0.11 14.12
N ARG A 248 -11.37 0.10 12.78
CA ARG A 248 -12.44 0.77 12.03
C ARG A 248 -13.81 0.17 12.37
N LYS A 249 -13.93 -1.15 12.33
CA LYS A 249 -15.15 -1.86 12.71
C LYS A 249 -15.55 -1.54 14.15
N TRP A 250 -14.57 -1.57 15.06
CA TRP A 250 -14.82 -1.20 16.45
C TRP A 250 -15.35 0.23 16.60
N MET A 251 -14.82 1.20 15.85
CA MET A 251 -15.32 2.58 15.85
C MET A 251 -16.76 2.69 15.32
N GLU A 252 -17.10 1.89 14.31
CA GLU A 252 -18.46 1.82 13.75
C GLU A 252 -19.44 1.21 14.76
N ASP A 253 -19.03 0.16 15.46
CA ASP A 253 -19.83 -0.54 16.47
C ASP A 253 -19.96 0.27 17.79
N ASN A 254 -19.04 1.22 18.04
CA ASN A 254 -18.95 1.96 19.30
C ASN A 254 -18.85 3.50 19.12
N PRO A 255 -19.84 4.15 18.47
CA PRO A 255 -19.74 5.55 18.05
C PRO A 255 -19.62 6.55 19.22
N THR A 256 -20.14 6.20 20.40
CA THR A 256 -20.11 7.04 21.61
C THR A 256 -18.92 6.72 22.53
N THR A 257 -18.20 5.62 22.25
CA THR A 257 -17.11 5.18 23.12
C THR A 257 -15.79 5.78 22.66
N HIS A 258 -14.98 6.20 23.62
CA HIS A 258 -13.72 6.85 23.32
C HIS A 258 -12.68 5.86 22.72
N LEU A 259 -12.04 6.24 21.60
CA LEU A 259 -11.10 5.40 20.84
C LEU A 259 -9.94 4.80 21.65
N ARG A 260 -9.58 5.43 22.79
CA ARG A 260 -8.59 4.89 23.75
C ARG A 260 -8.87 3.45 24.21
N TYR A 261 -10.14 3.03 24.19
CA TYR A 261 -10.56 1.71 24.65
C TYR A 261 -10.50 0.63 23.57
N ALA A 262 -10.39 1.01 22.29
CA ALA A 262 -10.45 0.09 21.16
C ALA A 262 -9.42 -1.04 21.28
N MET A 263 -8.15 -0.69 21.49
CA MET A 263 -7.07 -1.68 21.56
C MET A 263 -7.29 -2.70 22.70
N GLY A 264 -7.75 -2.23 23.86
CA GLY A 264 -8.04 -3.11 25.00
C GLY A 264 -9.15 -4.12 24.69
N GLN A 265 -10.21 -3.69 24.02
CA GLN A 265 -11.31 -4.57 23.64
C GLN A 265 -10.94 -5.53 22.50
N ILE A 266 -10.17 -5.06 21.51
CA ILE A 266 -9.65 -5.88 20.40
C ILE A 266 -8.71 -6.97 20.93
N VAL A 267 -7.83 -6.63 21.88
CA VAL A 267 -6.95 -7.62 22.52
C VAL A 267 -7.76 -8.62 23.35
N ARG A 268 -8.72 -8.15 24.14
CA ARG A 268 -9.55 -9.00 25.00
C ARG A 268 -10.47 -9.94 24.22
N SER A 269 -10.86 -9.59 22.99
CA SER A 269 -11.73 -10.45 22.18
C SER A 269 -11.07 -11.77 21.76
N GLY A 270 -9.73 -11.83 21.73
CA GLY A 270 -8.99 -13.01 21.30
C GLY A 270 -9.08 -13.32 19.79
N GLN A 271 -9.78 -12.50 19.01
CA GLN A 271 -10.07 -12.78 17.59
C GLN A 271 -8.90 -12.44 16.64
N TYR A 272 -7.92 -11.66 17.10
CA TYR A 272 -6.88 -11.08 16.23
C TYR A 272 -5.43 -11.41 16.64
N PRO A 273 -5.08 -12.65 17.03
CA PRO A 273 -3.75 -12.95 17.56
C PRO A 273 -2.61 -12.67 16.57
N SER A 274 -2.76 -13.04 15.28
CA SER A 274 -1.75 -12.75 14.25
C SER A 274 -1.57 -11.25 14.05
N ALA A 275 -2.67 -10.51 13.85
CA ALA A 275 -2.61 -9.07 13.62
C ALA A 275 -2.02 -8.29 14.82
N ILE A 276 -2.22 -8.77 16.04
CA ILE A 276 -1.57 -8.21 17.24
C ILE A 276 -0.05 -8.44 17.15
N ASN A 277 0.40 -9.66 16.86
CA ASN A 277 1.82 -9.97 16.71
C ASN A 277 2.48 -9.19 15.57
N ASP A 278 1.80 -9.07 14.43
CA ASP A 278 2.28 -8.27 13.30
C ASP A 278 2.36 -6.78 13.62
N THR A 279 1.38 -6.25 14.37
CA THR A 279 1.40 -4.87 14.87
C THR A 279 2.59 -4.66 15.81
N LEU A 280 2.82 -5.56 16.76
CA LEU A 280 3.98 -5.51 17.66
C LEU A 280 5.30 -5.56 16.89
N ALA A 281 5.42 -6.44 15.90
CA ALA A 281 6.59 -6.56 15.05
C ALA A 281 6.85 -5.29 14.23
N ARG A 282 5.79 -4.63 13.74
CA ARG A 282 5.89 -3.33 13.06
C ARG A 282 6.36 -2.22 14.01
N ILE A 283 5.80 -2.13 15.22
CA ILE A 283 6.22 -1.14 16.21
C ILE A 283 7.69 -1.36 16.59
N SER A 284 8.10 -2.62 16.78
CA SER A 284 9.51 -2.95 17.03
C SER A 284 10.44 -2.54 15.88
N LEU A 285 9.95 -2.49 14.64
CA LEU A 285 10.73 -2.10 13.47
C LEU A 285 10.84 -0.58 13.32
N ILE A 286 9.73 0.15 13.49
CA ILE A 286 9.67 1.61 13.28
C ILE A 286 10.01 2.43 14.55
N GLY A 287 10.05 1.77 15.71
CA GLY A 287 10.23 2.38 17.03
C GLY A 287 8.91 2.60 17.78
N SER A 288 8.97 2.65 19.10
CA SER A 288 7.82 2.86 20.00
C SER A 288 7.15 4.22 19.81
N GLY A 289 7.85 5.18 19.19
CA GLY A 289 7.36 6.54 18.96
C GLY A 289 7.70 7.53 20.07
N THR A 290 8.31 7.06 21.16
CA THR A 290 8.79 7.89 22.26
C THR A 290 10.26 7.59 22.49
N ASP A 291 11.09 8.63 22.57
CA ASP A 291 12.53 8.45 22.78
C ASP A 291 12.83 7.70 24.09
N GLY A 292 13.85 6.84 24.08
CA GLY A 292 14.26 6.05 25.25
C GLY A 292 13.27 4.96 25.71
N ARG A 293 12.10 4.81 25.07
CA ARG A 293 11.11 3.79 25.45
C ARG A 293 11.22 2.54 24.59
N SER A 294 11.26 1.37 25.23
CA SER A 294 11.22 0.09 24.54
C SER A 294 9.91 -0.11 23.77
N ALA A 295 9.95 -0.92 22.71
CA ALA A 295 8.74 -1.36 22.03
C ALA A 295 7.80 -2.11 23.00
N PRO A 296 6.47 -2.02 22.81
CA PRO A 296 5.53 -2.80 23.61
C PRO A 296 5.81 -4.29 23.48
N ALA A 297 5.76 -4.99 24.61
CA ALA A 297 5.90 -6.44 24.66
C ALA A 297 4.53 -7.09 24.92
N GLY A 298 4.10 -7.92 23.99
CA GLY A 298 2.85 -8.67 24.08
C GLY A 298 1.57 -7.82 24.03
N PRO A 299 0.40 -8.46 24.16
CA PRO A 299 -0.89 -7.79 23.98
C PRO A 299 -1.16 -6.70 25.02
N SER A 300 -0.78 -6.91 26.29
CA SER A 300 -0.95 -5.90 27.35
C SER A 300 -0.08 -4.66 27.08
N GLY A 301 1.18 -4.87 26.67
CA GLY A 301 2.08 -3.79 26.28
C GLY A 301 1.53 -2.97 25.11
N LEU A 302 0.88 -3.62 24.13
CA LEU A 302 0.24 -2.94 23.01
C LEU A 302 -0.91 -2.01 23.47
N VAL A 303 -1.71 -2.45 24.44
CA VAL A 303 -2.78 -1.62 25.03
C VAL A 303 -2.20 -0.41 25.74
N THR A 304 -1.14 -0.61 26.55
CA THR A 304 -0.45 0.49 27.23
C THR A 304 0.13 1.47 26.21
N TRP A 305 0.84 0.98 25.18
CA TRP A 305 1.36 1.83 24.10
C TRP A 305 0.26 2.63 23.41
N TRP A 306 -0.88 2.00 23.11
CA TRP A 306 -2.01 2.68 22.47
C TRP A 306 -2.52 3.84 23.32
N GLN A 307 -2.69 3.61 24.63
CA GLN A 307 -3.33 4.52 25.60
C GLN A 307 -2.46 5.66 26.07
N HIS A 308 -1.15 5.43 26.16
CA HIS A 308 -0.24 6.33 26.85
C HIS A 308 0.13 7.53 25.98
N SER A 309 -0.09 8.73 26.51
CA SER A 309 0.67 9.93 26.14
C SER A 309 1.88 10.03 27.08
N ALA A 310 3.02 10.51 26.58
CA ALA A 310 4.15 10.84 27.46
C ALA A 310 3.73 11.90 28.50
#